data_AF-A0A954SIL9-F1
#
_entry.id   AF-A0A954SIL9-F1
#
_cell.length_a   1.000
_cell.length_b   1.000
_cell.length_c   1.000
_cell.angle_alpha   90.00
_cell.angle_beta   90.00
_cell.angle_gamma   90.00
#
_symmetry.space_group_name_H-M   'P 1'
#
loop_
_entity.id
_entity.type
_entity.pdbx_description
1 polymer ?
#
loop_
_entity_poly.entity_id
_entity_poly.type
_entity_poly.pdbx_seq_one_letter_code
_entity_poly.pdbx_strand_id
1 'polypeptide(L)'
;MPLSLFHDSVSSMLRNWIRDFRQSLLRRPLHSRRRSALQNNSIAGVEAIEARLLLTKLTGIWDLHFSWTSDIQDNYQLQLNRKTNESSIELPGIGEVKLTKIRFHGKSFRAKFEIGGTEGRIEGTGDVLDENHQPQELDVTVLLKGSVNLSLAMTSSPVIQSPPHTNDALRQQILFELPELTAALISGETLKAAELILKWAARTGDFALDGSTVNIAAQANSAADLFYNYFEPDVGGMSCGGYGNYFSSLLKLFEIDSLNIGFGQLPLLTHVTVVIPIREAGTWKFYLMDPTFGTTFINPETAQLATLFDLIDFKRAGRLDELSEQTIDLGERDFLSPTPSSIPELTFQGMSSGNYVYHCENYSLGTYLYWWSTSLNNSGYSADQEGFVSLIENWVYNALMYGNQTTMAEARTAFINEVTNRGITFGY
;
A
#
# COMPACT_ATOMS: atom_id res chain seq x y z
N MET A 1 -9.31 -40.62 -14.37
CA MET A 1 -7.98 -40.84 -14.97
C MET A 1 -7.09 -41.58 -13.98
N PRO A 2 -6.34 -42.62 -14.38
CA PRO A 2 -5.44 -43.32 -13.46
C PRO A 2 -4.17 -42.50 -13.19
N LEU A 3 -3.76 -42.41 -11.90
CA LEU A 3 -2.62 -41.63 -11.39
C LEU A 3 -1.26 -41.92 -12.06
N SER A 4 -1.11 -43.05 -12.75
CA SER A 4 0.14 -43.45 -13.38
C SER A 4 0.55 -42.55 -14.55
N LEU A 5 -0.39 -41.99 -15.30
CA LEU A 5 -0.09 -41.12 -16.44
C LEU A 5 0.31 -39.70 -16.02
N PHE A 6 -0.02 -39.29 -14.79
CA PHE A 6 0.34 -37.97 -14.26
C PHE A 6 1.81 -37.91 -13.85
N HIS A 7 2.35 -39.01 -13.32
CA HIS A 7 3.72 -39.05 -12.80
C HIS A 7 4.79 -39.00 -13.91
N ASP A 8 4.52 -39.63 -15.06
CA ASP A 8 5.46 -39.68 -16.18
C ASP A 8 5.54 -38.34 -16.94
N SER A 9 4.44 -37.59 -16.99
CA SER A 9 4.38 -36.26 -17.61
C SER A 9 5.18 -35.23 -16.81
N VAL A 10 5.04 -35.23 -15.48
CA VAL A 10 5.77 -34.31 -14.58
C VAL A 10 7.28 -34.59 -14.60
N SER A 11 7.68 -35.86 -14.63
CA SER A 11 9.09 -36.25 -14.65
C SER A 11 9.79 -35.89 -15.97
N SER A 12 9.07 -35.93 -17.09
CA SER A 12 9.53 -35.47 -18.41
C SER A 12 9.77 -33.95 -18.42
N MET A 13 8.81 -33.19 -17.89
CA MET A 13 8.85 -31.73 -17.88
C MET A 13 10.00 -31.18 -17.03
N LEU A 14 10.24 -31.77 -15.85
CA LEU A 14 11.32 -31.39 -14.95
C LEU A 14 12.72 -31.60 -15.57
N ARG A 15 12.89 -32.69 -16.33
CA ARG A 15 14.17 -32.99 -17.01
C ARG A 15 14.49 -32.00 -18.12
N ASN A 16 13.47 -31.58 -18.89
CA ASN A 16 13.64 -30.58 -19.94
C ASN A 16 13.97 -29.21 -19.34
N TRP A 17 13.32 -28.84 -18.24
CA TRP A 17 13.56 -27.56 -17.56
C TRP A 17 14.98 -27.44 -16.98
N ILE A 18 15.50 -28.48 -16.32
CA ILE A 18 16.88 -28.49 -15.79
C ILE A 18 17.93 -28.35 -16.91
N ARG A 19 17.66 -28.96 -18.08
CA ARG A 19 18.54 -28.86 -19.26
C ARG A 19 18.58 -27.43 -19.80
N ASP A 20 17.44 -26.78 -19.91
CA ASP A 20 17.33 -25.45 -20.53
C ASP A 20 17.87 -24.36 -19.58
N PHE A 21 17.70 -24.53 -18.27
CA PHE A 21 18.30 -23.66 -17.24
C PHE A 21 19.83 -23.71 -17.23
N ARG A 22 20.43 -24.88 -17.45
CA ARG A 22 21.89 -25.00 -17.56
C ARG A 22 22.46 -24.32 -18.80
N GLN A 23 21.69 -24.23 -19.89
CA GLN A 23 22.14 -23.55 -21.11
C GLN A 23 22.06 -22.02 -21.01
N SER A 24 21.16 -21.47 -20.19
CA SER A 24 21.05 -20.02 -20.01
C SER A 24 22.16 -19.42 -19.15
N LEU A 25 22.69 -20.19 -18.18
CA LEU A 25 23.81 -19.76 -17.31
C LEU A 25 25.16 -19.66 -18.03
N LEU A 26 25.32 -20.29 -19.20
CA LEU A 26 26.58 -20.33 -19.95
C LEU A 26 26.72 -19.21 -21.00
N ARG A 27 25.78 -18.26 -21.06
CA ARG A 27 25.81 -17.18 -22.07
C ARG A 27 25.57 -15.80 -21.46
N ARG A 28 26.55 -15.25 -20.73
CA ARG A 28 26.67 -13.78 -20.58
C ARG A 28 28.15 -13.32 -20.61
N PRO A 29 28.55 -12.46 -21.57
CA PRO A 29 29.87 -11.82 -21.55
C PRO A 29 29.86 -10.58 -20.65
N LEU A 30 30.94 -10.40 -19.87
CA LEU A 30 31.25 -9.21 -19.10
C LEU A 30 31.97 -8.18 -19.98
N HIS A 31 31.42 -6.96 -20.12
CA HIS A 31 32.15 -5.83 -20.68
C HIS A 31 32.14 -4.58 -19.77
N SER A 32 33.35 -4.33 -19.27
CA SER A 32 34.08 -3.11 -18.89
C SER A 32 33.55 -1.68 -19.16
N ARG A 33 33.70 -0.85 -18.11
CA ARG A 33 34.34 0.49 -18.00
C ARG A 33 34.06 1.59 -19.05
N ARG A 34 33.69 2.78 -18.54
CA ARG A 34 34.14 4.08 -19.07
C ARG A 34 34.52 5.06 -17.95
N ARG A 35 35.78 5.52 -17.98
CA ARG A 35 36.27 6.76 -17.35
C ARG A 35 35.96 7.92 -18.30
N SER A 36 35.65 9.10 -17.78
CA SER A 36 35.88 10.35 -18.50
C SER A 36 36.63 11.33 -17.59
N ALA A 37 37.58 12.02 -18.20
CA ALA A 37 38.47 13.00 -17.62
C ALA A 37 37.92 14.41 -17.92
N LEU A 38 38.17 15.37 -17.03
CA LEU A 38 38.12 16.79 -17.37
C LEU A 38 39.32 17.51 -16.73
N GLN A 39 39.98 18.29 -17.58
CA GLN A 39 41.17 19.10 -17.35
C GLN A 39 40.84 20.42 -16.65
N ASN A 40 41.81 20.88 -15.87
CA ASN A 40 41.90 22.18 -15.21
C ASN A 40 41.89 23.37 -16.19
N ASN A 41 41.32 24.49 -15.72
CA ASN A 41 41.79 25.84 -16.04
C ASN A 41 41.70 26.71 -14.78
N SER A 42 42.82 27.34 -14.43
CA SER A 42 43.05 28.16 -13.24
C SER A 42 42.57 29.60 -13.44
N ILE A 43 41.80 30.12 -12.49
CA ILE A 43 41.70 31.55 -12.18
C ILE A 43 41.86 31.67 -10.67
N ALA A 44 42.75 32.57 -10.21
CA ALA A 44 43.00 32.81 -8.80
C ALA A 44 41.73 33.36 -8.12
N GLY A 45 41.22 32.60 -7.15
CA GLY A 45 40.07 32.98 -6.32
C GLY A 45 39.62 31.76 -5.52
N VAL A 46 39.78 31.84 -4.19
CA VAL A 46 39.23 30.94 -3.14
C VAL A 46 38.81 29.56 -3.66
N GLU A 47 39.70 28.57 -3.56
CA GLU A 47 39.35 27.18 -3.84
C GLU A 47 38.37 26.67 -2.75
N ALA A 48 37.08 26.64 -3.06
CA ALA A 48 36.11 25.89 -2.29
C ALA A 48 36.36 24.38 -2.51
N ILE A 49 36.79 23.67 -1.47
CA ILE A 49 36.92 22.21 -1.50
C ILE A 49 35.54 21.61 -1.23
N GLU A 50 34.89 21.08 -2.27
CA GLU A 50 33.65 20.31 -2.15
C GLU A 50 33.98 18.82 -1.93
N ALA A 51 33.83 18.32 -0.70
CA ALA A 51 33.93 16.89 -0.41
C ALA A 51 32.55 16.23 -0.59
N ARG A 52 32.43 15.24 -1.50
CA ARG A 52 31.21 14.44 -1.70
C ARG A 52 31.38 13.05 -1.11
N LEU A 53 30.51 12.68 -0.16
CA LEU A 53 30.34 11.30 0.30
C LEU A 53 29.04 10.75 -0.29
N LEU A 54 29.10 9.56 -0.90
CA LEU A 54 27.94 8.90 -1.51
C LEU A 54 27.65 7.60 -0.74
N LEU A 55 26.46 7.47 -0.17
CA LEU A 55 25.98 6.25 0.48
C LEU A 55 24.57 5.94 -0.01
N THR A 56 24.39 4.69 -0.47
CA THR A 56 23.16 4.22 -1.11
C THR A 56 22.16 3.69 -0.08
N LYS A 57 20.88 3.96 -0.34
CA LYS A 57 19.68 3.64 0.46
C LYS A 57 19.65 2.19 0.96
N LEU A 58 19.80 2.01 2.27
CA LEU A 58 19.31 0.85 3.03
C LEU A 58 18.85 1.37 4.40
N THR A 59 17.55 1.18 4.69
CA THR A 59 16.91 1.24 6.03
C THR A 59 16.79 2.58 6.78
N GLY A 60 16.44 3.69 6.12
CA GLY A 60 15.90 4.88 6.83
C GLY A 60 16.90 5.72 7.63
N ILE A 61 18.07 5.99 7.05
CA ILE A 61 19.09 6.87 7.66
C ILE A 61 18.87 8.33 7.23
N TRP A 62 19.07 9.27 8.16
CA TRP A 62 19.02 10.71 7.96
C TRP A 62 20.25 11.22 7.19
N ASP A 63 20.02 12.07 6.17
CA ASP A 63 21.09 12.74 5.44
C ASP A 63 21.47 14.07 6.10
N LEU A 64 22.76 14.24 6.42
CA LEU A 64 23.29 15.49 6.97
C LEU A 64 24.31 16.07 5.99
N HIS A 65 23.97 17.20 5.38
CA HIS A 65 24.85 17.92 4.46
C HIS A 65 25.60 19.01 5.22
N PHE A 66 26.94 18.96 5.20
CA PHE A 66 27.79 20.07 5.61
C PHE A 66 28.43 20.69 4.37
N SER A 67 28.39 22.01 4.29
CA SER A 67 29.23 22.78 3.37
C SER A 67 30.04 23.77 4.18
N TRP A 68 31.31 23.92 3.85
CA TRP A 68 32.24 24.77 4.56
C TRP A 68 33.19 25.43 3.58
N THR A 69 33.64 26.62 3.93
CA THR A 69 34.67 27.38 3.24
C THR A 69 35.65 27.89 4.29
N SER A 70 36.94 27.63 4.08
CA SER A 70 38.04 28.19 4.87
C SER A 70 39.17 28.58 3.96
N ASP A 71 39.94 29.53 4.46
CA ASP A 71 41.14 30.03 3.81
C ASP A 71 42.41 29.25 4.25
N ILE A 72 42.25 28.16 5.02
CA ILE A 72 43.34 27.36 5.62
C ILE A 72 43.24 25.88 5.20
N GLN A 73 44.30 25.35 4.59
CA GLN A 73 44.48 23.93 4.24
C GLN A 73 45.06 23.15 5.42
N ASP A 74 44.22 22.46 6.21
CA ASP A 74 44.67 21.51 7.23
C ASP A 74 43.88 20.19 7.17
N ASN A 75 44.44 19.12 7.76
CA ASN A 75 43.83 17.78 7.81
C ASN A 75 42.77 17.70 8.92
N TYR A 76 41.57 17.23 8.57
CA TYR A 76 40.45 17.07 9.51
C TYR A 76 40.22 15.61 9.90
N GLN A 77 39.71 15.38 11.12
CA GLN A 77 39.22 14.07 11.54
C GLN A 77 37.74 14.15 11.90
N LEU A 78 36.90 13.46 11.13
CA LEU A 78 35.51 13.19 11.49
C LEU A 78 35.49 11.97 12.42
N GLN A 79 34.96 12.12 13.62
CA GLN A 79 34.70 10.99 14.52
C GLN A 79 33.20 10.75 14.64
N LEU A 80 32.79 9.51 14.38
CA LEU A 80 31.40 9.10 14.44
C LEU A 80 31.22 8.10 15.58
N ASN A 81 30.53 8.50 16.64
CA ASN A 81 30.26 7.63 17.77
C ASN A 81 28.98 6.82 17.53
N ARG A 82 29.16 5.60 17.03
CA ARG A 82 28.05 4.69 16.68
C ARG A 82 27.17 4.26 17.84
N LYS A 83 27.59 4.45 19.11
CA LYS A 83 26.78 4.09 20.28
C LYS A 83 25.80 5.19 20.68
N THR A 84 26.12 6.45 20.39
CA THR A 84 25.32 7.62 20.79
C THR A 84 24.69 8.33 19.61
N ASN A 85 25.00 7.92 18.37
CA ASN A 85 24.66 8.64 17.13
C ASN A 85 25.17 10.09 17.10
N GLU A 86 26.23 10.38 17.86
CA GLU A 86 26.89 11.68 17.86
C GLU A 86 27.97 11.72 16.77
N SER A 87 28.01 12.84 16.05
CA SER A 87 29.09 13.16 15.12
C SER A 87 29.81 14.40 15.61
N SER A 88 31.14 14.32 15.74
CA SER A 88 31.97 15.47 16.09
C SER A 88 32.98 15.76 14.98
N ILE A 89 33.19 17.05 14.73
CA ILE A 89 34.23 17.56 13.84
C ILE A 89 35.09 18.49 14.68
N GLU A 90 36.37 18.15 14.79
CA GLU A 90 37.36 19.02 15.44
C GLU A 90 38.05 19.87 14.36
N LEU A 91 37.96 21.19 14.50
CA LEU A 91 38.55 22.15 13.55
C LEU A 91 39.76 22.81 14.21
N PRO A 92 41.00 22.50 13.77
CA PRO A 92 42.18 23.19 14.27
C PRO A 92 42.29 24.58 13.65
N GLY A 93 42.36 25.62 14.50
CA GLY A 93 42.72 26.98 14.08
C GLY A 93 41.78 28.09 14.57
N ILE A 94 42.31 29.33 14.58
CA ILE A 94 41.56 30.55 14.85
C ILE A 94 41.10 31.11 13.50
N GLY A 95 39.84 30.88 13.14
CA GLY A 95 39.22 31.38 11.91
C GLY A 95 37.73 31.59 12.08
N GLU A 96 37.13 32.36 11.17
CA GLU A 96 35.67 32.52 11.11
C GLU A 96 35.05 31.25 10.53
N VAL A 97 34.25 30.55 11.31
CA VAL A 97 33.48 29.39 10.83
C VAL A 97 32.08 29.87 10.51
N LYS A 98 31.72 29.89 9.23
CA LYS A 98 30.36 30.20 8.77
C LYS A 98 29.66 28.90 8.39
N LEU A 99 28.72 28.45 9.22
CA LEU A 99 27.74 27.45 8.82
C LEU A 99 26.67 28.17 8.00
N THR A 100 26.59 27.87 6.71
CA THR A 100 25.65 28.52 5.79
C THR A 100 24.40 27.69 5.53
N LYS A 101 24.44 26.37 5.74
CA LYS A 101 23.30 25.51 5.38
C LYS A 101 23.26 24.26 6.25
N ILE A 102 22.14 24.02 6.93
CA ILE A 102 21.85 22.76 7.61
C ILE A 102 20.48 22.29 7.12
N ARG A 103 20.45 21.18 6.39
CA ARG A 103 19.19 20.58 5.95
C ARG A 103 18.76 19.54 6.97
N PHE A 104 17.57 19.71 7.54
CA PHE A 104 16.96 18.76 8.46
C PHE A 104 15.79 18.06 7.80
N HIS A 105 15.67 16.77 8.06
CA HIS A 105 14.45 16.02 7.85
C HIS A 105 14.03 15.56 9.26
N GLY A 106 12.81 15.84 9.72
CA GLY A 106 12.31 15.42 11.05
C GLY A 106 11.62 16.53 11.85
N LYS A 107 10.69 16.20 12.77
CA LYS A 107 9.74 17.15 13.41
C LYS A 107 10.34 18.15 14.44
N SER A 108 11.56 17.92 14.90
CA SER A 108 12.24 18.81 15.85
C SER A 108 13.75 18.58 15.79
N PHE A 109 14.52 19.63 16.11
CA PHE A 109 15.97 19.50 16.27
C PHE A 109 16.47 20.28 17.47
N ARG A 110 17.54 19.77 18.07
CA ARG A 110 18.32 20.44 19.10
C ARG A 110 19.78 20.35 18.70
N ALA A 111 20.43 21.50 18.58
CA ALA A 111 21.87 21.58 18.35
C ALA A 111 22.52 22.26 19.56
N LYS A 112 23.55 21.61 20.11
CA LYS A 112 24.39 22.16 21.17
C LYS A 112 25.77 22.45 20.57
N PHE A 113 26.39 23.55 20.94
CA PHE A 113 27.75 23.87 20.52
C PHE A 113 28.54 24.44 21.69
N GLU A 114 29.86 24.23 21.72
CA GLU A 114 30.72 24.73 22.79
C GLU A 114 31.91 25.49 22.21
N ILE A 115 32.17 26.68 22.74
CA ILE A 115 33.20 27.59 22.21
C ILE A 115 34.00 28.17 23.37
N GLY A 116 35.29 27.86 23.42
CA GLY A 116 36.19 28.38 24.47
C GLY A 116 35.71 28.10 25.90
N GLY A 117 35.03 26.98 26.14
CA GLY A 117 34.42 26.63 27.43
C GLY A 117 33.06 27.26 27.72
N THR A 118 32.45 27.95 26.75
CA THR A 118 31.09 28.49 26.83
C THR A 118 30.13 27.63 26.01
N GLU A 119 29.11 27.10 26.66
CA GLU A 119 28.05 26.32 26.01
C GLU A 119 26.99 27.23 25.38
N GLY A 120 26.71 27.01 24.10
CA GLY A 120 25.58 27.60 23.36
C GLY A 120 24.57 26.54 22.93
N ARG A 121 23.31 26.95 22.78
CA ARG A 121 22.19 26.06 22.45
C ARG A 121 21.26 26.70 21.42
N ILE A 122 20.93 25.95 20.37
CA ILE A 122 19.90 26.29 19.39
C ILE A 122 18.83 25.20 19.45
N GLU A 123 17.59 25.63 19.63
CA GLU A 123 16.41 24.77 19.58
C GLU A 123 15.43 25.30 18.56
N GLY A 124 14.94 24.40 17.71
CA GLY A 124 13.88 24.69 16.77
C GLY A 124 12.79 23.63 16.85
N THR A 125 11.54 24.08 16.89
CA THR A 125 10.34 23.25 16.73
C THR A 125 9.54 23.86 15.59
N GLY A 126 9.31 23.07 14.54
CA GLY A 126 8.50 23.50 13.39
C GLY A 126 8.06 22.28 12.59
N ASP A 127 6.90 22.38 11.97
CA ASP A 127 6.48 21.41 10.97
C ASP A 127 7.43 21.51 9.79
N VAL A 128 8.21 20.45 9.55
CA VAL A 128 9.33 20.45 8.60
C VAL A 128 8.88 20.27 7.16
N LEU A 129 7.58 20.38 6.91
CA LEU A 129 7.00 20.31 5.59
C LEU A 129 6.44 21.69 5.24
N ASP A 130 6.80 22.21 4.07
CA ASP A 130 6.12 23.39 3.53
C ASP A 130 4.68 23.04 3.13
N GLU A 131 3.93 24.04 2.68
CA GLU A 131 2.56 23.88 2.18
C GLU A 131 2.43 22.84 1.04
N ASN A 132 3.54 22.44 0.42
CA ASN A 132 3.63 21.44 -0.64
C ASN A 132 4.17 20.08 -0.17
N HIS A 133 4.24 19.85 1.13
CA HIS A 133 4.78 18.64 1.74
C HIS A 133 6.26 18.37 1.40
N GLN A 134 7.04 19.42 1.09
CA GLN A 134 8.48 19.31 0.87
C GLN A 134 9.27 19.72 2.12
N PRO A 135 10.45 19.12 2.39
CA PRO A 135 11.29 19.52 3.51
C PRO A 135 11.63 21.02 3.48
N GLN A 136 11.23 21.78 4.51
CA GLN A 136 11.61 23.20 4.62
C GLN A 136 13.13 23.35 4.84
N GLU A 137 13.76 24.23 4.06
CA GLU A 137 15.16 24.61 4.29
C GLU A 137 15.23 25.67 5.40
N LEU A 138 16.03 25.42 6.44
CA LEU A 138 16.28 26.39 7.51
C LEU A 138 17.72 26.92 7.39
N ASP A 139 17.85 28.21 7.05
CA ASP A 139 19.15 28.88 7.02
C ASP A 139 19.50 29.40 8.42
N VAL A 140 20.40 28.69 9.11
CA VAL A 140 20.94 29.13 10.39
C VAL A 140 22.37 29.63 10.18
N THR A 141 22.56 30.96 10.25
CA THR A 141 23.91 31.55 10.27
C THR A 141 24.36 31.72 11.72
N VAL A 142 25.41 31.01 12.11
CA VAL A 142 26.08 31.19 13.41
C VAL A 142 27.47 31.75 13.15
N LEU A 143 27.79 32.89 13.76
CA LEU A 143 29.05 33.61 13.56
C LEU A 143 29.98 33.34 14.74
N LEU A 144 31.05 32.59 14.52
CA LEU A 144 31.94 32.11 15.59
C LEU A 144 33.35 32.69 15.46
N LYS A 145 33.93 33.14 16.57
CA LYS A 145 35.34 33.57 16.68
C LYS A 145 36.08 32.72 17.72
N GLY A 146 37.10 31.98 17.28
CA GLY A 146 37.97 31.15 18.14
C GLY A 146 37.92 29.67 17.78
N SER A 147 38.63 28.83 18.54
CA SER A 147 38.58 27.36 18.38
C SER A 147 37.22 26.83 18.83
N VAL A 148 36.52 26.14 17.94
CA VAL A 148 35.14 25.65 18.14
C VAL A 148 35.12 24.13 18.16
N ASN A 149 34.49 23.55 19.18
CA ASN A 149 34.09 22.14 19.17
C ASN A 149 32.59 22.08 18.89
N LEU A 150 32.23 21.65 17.68
CA LEU A 150 30.83 21.43 17.31
C LEU A 150 30.46 19.97 17.59
N SER A 151 29.52 19.76 18.49
CA SER A 151 29.00 18.42 18.79
C SER A 151 27.50 18.40 18.57
N LEU A 152 27.07 17.85 17.42
CA LEU A 152 25.64 17.63 17.17
C LEU A 152 25.21 16.37 17.90
N ALA A 153 24.61 16.56 19.08
CA ALA A 153 23.83 15.52 19.72
C ALA A 153 22.42 15.53 19.13
N MET A 154 22.17 14.61 18.19
CA MET A 154 20.79 14.23 17.89
C MET A 154 20.26 13.51 19.13
N THR A 155 19.59 14.24 20.02
CA THR A 155 18.78 13.56 21.04
C THR A 155 17.76 12.76 20.26
N SER A 156 17.89 11.43 20.26
CA SER A 156 16.83 10.56 19.78
C SER A 156 15.56 11.07 20.41
N SER A 157 14.60 11.54 19.59
CA SER A 157 13.25 11.76 20.08
C SER A 157 12.89 10.56 20.95
N PRO A 158 12.22 10.77 22.10
CA PRO A 158 11.77 9.65 22.94
C PRO A 158 11.21 8.62 21.99
N VAL A 159 11.74 7.38 22.05
CA VAL A 159 11.33 6.28 21.17
C VAL A 159 9.81 6.35 21.12
N ILE A 160 9.28 6.88 20.01
CA ILE A 160 7.84 6.92 19.82
C ILE A 160 7.55 5.44 19.70
N GLN A 161 7.09 4.84 20.79
CA GLN A 161 6.60 3.47 20.75
C GLN A 161 5.65 3.46 19.56
N SER A 162 5.91 2.55 18.60
CA SER A 162 5.03 2.38 17.47
C SER A 162 3.60 2.40 18.02
N PRO A 163 2.72 3.26 17.46
CA PRO A 163 1.37 3.38 17.98
C PRO A 163 0.80 1.98 18.18
N PRO A 164 0.14 1.72 19.31
CA PRO A 164 -0.28 0.37 19.65
C PRO A 164 -1.14 -0.19 18.50
N HIS A 165 -0.88 -1.43 18.06
CA HIS A 165 -1.61 -2.09 16.96
C HIS A 165 -3.04 -2.44 17.39
N THR A 166 -3.89 -1.43 17.59
CA THR A 166 -5.27 -1.55 18.07
C THR A 166 -6.23 -0.97 17.04
N ASN A 167 -7.50 -1.40 17.10
CA ASN A 167 -8.55 -0.86 16.25
C ASN A 167 -8.74 0.65 16.42
N ASP A 168 -8.57 1.18 17.63
CA ASP A 168 -8.66 2.63 17.87
C ASP A 168 -7.51 3.37 17.17
N ALA A 169 -6.28 2.85 17.26
CA ALA A 169 -5.14 3.43 16.56
C ALA A 169 -5.32 3.39 15.04
N LEU A 170 -5.74 2.24 14.50
CA LEU A 170 -6.04 2.09 13.08
C LEU A 170 -7.15 3.05 12.63
N ARG A 171 -8.23 3.16 13.40
CA ARG A 171 -9.33 4.09 13.13
C ARG A 171 -8.83 5.53 13.08
N GLN A 172 -8.00 5.96 14.04
CA GLN A 172 -7.41 7.31 14.04
C GLN A 172 -6.46 7.53 12.86
N GLN A 173 -5.67 6.52 12.50
CA GLN A 173 -4.80 6.57 11.32
C GLN A 173 -5.62 6.81 10.05
N ILE A 174 -6.66 6.01 9.81
CA ILE A 174 -7.52 6.16 8.63
C ILE A 174 -8.20 7.54 8.59
N LEU A 175 -8.69 8.04 9.73
CA LEU A 175 -9.31 9.39 9.80
C LEU A 175 -8.30 10.52 9.54
N PHE A 176 -7.04 10.32 9.94
CA PHE A 176 -5.96 11.25 9.67
C PHE A 176 -5.57 11.26 8.18
N GLU A 177 -5.49 10.08 7.56
CA GLU A 177 -5.15 9.92 6.14
C GLU A 177 -6.30 10.32 5.20
N LEU A 178 -7.55 10.27 5.66
CA LEU A 178 -8.76 10.62 4.91
C LEU A 178 -9.62 11.66 5.65
N PRO A 179 -9.24 12.96 5.66
CA PRO A 179 -10.03 14.00 6.32
C PRO A 179 -11.49 14.08 5.83
N GLU A 180 -11.74 13.79 4.56
CA GLU A 180 -13.08 13.75 3.97
C GLU A 180 -13.97 12.63 4.53
N LEU A 181 -13.39 11.55 5.07
CA LEU A 181 -14.13 10.50 5.77
C LEU A 181 -14.77 11.05 7.05
N THR A 182 -14.04 11.91 7.78
CA THR A 182 -14.59 12.59 8.96
C THR A 182 -15.80 13.42 8.60
N ALA A 183 -15.75 14.17 7.49
CA ALA A 183 -16.87 14.98 7.02
C ALA A 183 -18.10 14.15 6.62
N ALA A 184 -17.89 13.04 5.90
CA ALA A 184 -18.94 12.11 5.51
C ALA A 184 -19.62 11.47 6.74
N LEU A 185 -18.83 11.02 7.72
CA LEU A 185 -19.34 10.43 8.96
C LEU A 185 -20.17 11.43 9.79
N ILE A 186 -19.68 12.68 9.94
CA ILE A 186 -20.42 13.74 10.66
C ILE A 186 -21.74 14.08 9.97
N SER A 187 -21.75 14.07 8.63
CA SER A 187 -22.93 14.40 7.83
C SER A 187 -23.91 13.25 7.70
N GLY A 188 -23.59 12.06 8.21
CA GLY A 188 -24.41 10.86 8.07
C GLY A 188 -24.44 10.30 6.63
N GLU A 189 -23.45 10.63 5.81
CA GLU A 189 -23.33 10.15 4.43
C GLU A 189 -22.70 8.75 4.40
N THR A 190 -23.42 7.75 4.93
CA THR A 190 -22.92 6.38 5.11
C THR A 190 -22.31 5.79 3.84
N LEU A 191 -22.99 5.99 2.69
CA LEU A 191 -22.52 5.45 1.43
C LEU A 191 -21.20 6.10 0.99
N LYS A 192 -21.08 7.42 1.16
CA LYS A 192 -19.84 8.15 0.86
C LYS A 192 -18.70 7.72 1.76
N ALA A 193 -18.97 7.55 3.05
CA ALA A 193 -17.99 7.03 3.99
C ALA A 193 -17.51 5.63 3.60
N ALA A 194 -18.41 4.74 3.18
CA ALA A 194 -18.07 3.41 2.70
C ALA A 194 -17.19 3.43 1.43
N GLU A 195 -17.47 4.32 0.46
CA GLU A 195 -16.62 4.50 -0.73
C GLU A 195 -15.20 4.97 -0.38
N LEU A 196 -15.07 5.88 0.60
CA LEU A 196 -13.77 6.38 1.06
C LEU A 196 -12.98 5.28 1.77
N ILE A 197 -13.64 4.49 2.61
CA ILE A 197 -13.02 3.34 3.27
C ILE A 197 -12.64 2.27 2.23
N LEU A 198 -13.45 2.05 1.19
CA LEU A 198 -13.13 1.14 0.08
C LEU A 198 -11.84 1.57 -0.61
N LYS A 199 -11.72 2.86 -0.92
CA LYS A 199 -10.51 3.43 -1.54
C LYS A 199 -9.26 3.18 -0.71
N TRP A 200 -9.37 3.39 0.60
CA TRP A 200 -8.25 3.13 1.51
C TRP A 200 -7.92 1.64 1.58
N ALA A 201 -8.92 0.80 1.89
CA ALA A 201 -8.78 -0.63 2.07
C ALA A 201 -8.22 -1.33 0.81
N ALA A 202 -8.65 -0.88 -0.37
CA ALA A 202 -8.18 -1.45 -1.61
C ALA A 202 -6.71 -1.09 -1.90
N ARG A 203 -6.21 0.06 -1.45
CA ARG A 203 -4.82 0.45 -1.70
C ARG A 203 -3.83 -0.15 -0.71
N THR A 204 -4.27 -0.38 0.53
CA THR A 204 -3.38 -0.72 1.64
C THR A 204 -3.25 -2.22 1.90
N GLY A 205 -4.11 -3.05 1.31
CA GLY A 205 -3.99 -4.50 1.37
C GLY A 205 -3.23 -5.07 0.17
N ASP A 206 -2.47 -6.13 0.39
CA ASP A 206 -1.82 -6.92 -0.67
C ASP A 206 -2.75 -8.02 -1.21
N PHE A 207 -2.62 -8.36 -2.49
CA PHE A 207 -3.39 -9.43 -3.12
C PHE A 207 -2.62 -10.75 -3.14
N ALA A 208 -3.22 -11.82 -2.61
CA ALA A 208 -2.66 -13.16 -2.70
C ALA A 208 -3.06 -13.83 -4.02
N LEU A 209 -2.08 -14.09 -4.88
CA LEU A 209 -2.28 -14.81 -6.14
C LEU A 209 -2.56 -16.31 -5.93
N ASP A 210 -2.20 -16.85 -4.77
CA ASP A 210 -2.37 -18.26 -4.42
C ASP A 210 -3.03 -18.44 -3.05
N GLY A 211 -3.86 -19.47 -2.91
CA GLY A 211 -4.60 -19.76 -1.68
C GLY A 211 -3.73 -20.06 -0.46
N SER A 212 -2.48 -20.49 -0.64
CA SER A 212 -1.56 -20.74 0.48
C SER A 212 -1.05 -19.47 1.15
N THR A 213 -1.04 -18.33 0.44
CA THR A 213 -0.69 -17.01 1.02
C THR A 213 -1.86 -16.38 1.78
N VAL A 214 -3.10 -16.85 1.52
CA VAL A 214 -4.35 -16.37 2.15
C VAL A 214 -4.48 -16.85 3.61
N ASN A 215 -3.86 -17.98 3.95
CA ASN A 215 -4.15 -18.73 5.17
C ASN A 215 -3.68 -18.02 6.46
N ILE A 216 -2.93 -16.93 6.34
CA ILE A 216 -2.42 -16.19 7.48
C ILE A 216 -3.48 -15.21 8.03
N ALA A 217 -4.31 -14.62 7.16
CA ALA A 217 -5.35 -13.66 7.54
C ALA A 217 -6.54 -14.28 8.30
N ALA A 218 -6.81 -15.58 8.12
CA ALA A 218 -7.91 -16.29 8.79
C ALA A 218 -7.74 -16.38 10.32
N GLN A 219 -6.55 -16.09 10.84
CA GLN A 219 -6.23 -16.13 12.27
C GLN A 219 -6.37 -14.77 12.95
N ALA A 220 -6.61 -13.71 12.19
CA ALA A 220 -6.66 -12.36 12.72
C ALA A 220 -7.90 -12.11 13.55
N ASN A 221 -7.72 -11.43 14.68
CA ASN A 221 -8.79 -11.18 15.64
C ASN A 221 -9.45 -9.80 15.48
N SER A 222 -8.88 -8.92 14.65
CA SER A 222 -9.37 -7.56 14.46
C SER A 222 -8.90 -6.94 13.13
N ALA A 223 -9.48 -5.81 12.75
CA ALA A 223 -9.05 -5.05 11.57
C ALA A 223 -7.60 -4.53 11.70
N ALA A 224 -7.20 -4.11 12.91
CA ALA A 224 -5.82 -3.69 13.19
C ALA A 224 -4.83 -4.85 13.12
N ASP A 225 -5.22 -6.03 13.59
CA ASP A 225 -4.42 -7.24 13.48
C ASP A 225 -4.23 -7.62 12.00
N LEU A 226 -5.31 -7.58 11.20
CA LEU A 226 -5.25 -7.74 9.75
C LEU A 226 -4.26 -6.77 9.09
N PHE A 227 -4.35 -5.50 9.44
CA PHE A 227 -3.51 -4.47 8.81
C PHE A 227 -2.04 -4.54 9.24
N TYR A 228 -1.77 -4.35 10.54
CA TYR A 228 -0.40 -4.16 11.04
C TYR A 228 0.44 -5.44 11.08
N ASN A 229 -0.20 -6.61 11.21
CA ASN A 229 0.53 -7.88 11.35
C ASN A 229 0.56 -8.71 10.07
N TYR A 230 -0.27 -8.39 9.06
CA TYR A 230 -0.29 -9.14 7.80
C TYR A 230 0.00 -8.30 6.57
N PHE A 231 -0.61 -7.12 6.45
CA PHE A 231 -0.49 -6.30 5.24
C PHE A 231 0.68 -5.33 5.24
N GLU A 232 0.76 -4.44 6.22
CA GLU A 232 1.82 -3.43 6.27
C GLU A 232 3.26 -4.01 6.14
N PRO A 233 3.59 -5.20 6.68
CA PRO A 233 4.93 -5.77 6.53
C PRO A 233 5.11 -6.72 5.32
N ASP A 234 4.16 -6.77 4.38
CA ASP A 234 4.13 -7.68 3.21
C ASP A 234 4.28 -9.18 3.56
N VAL A 235 3.80 -9.58 4.75
CA VAL A 235 3.92 -10.97 5.21
C VAL A 235 2.79 -11.85 4.68
N GLY A 236 1.68 -11.25 4.26
CA GLY A 236 0.51 -11.96 3.75
C GLY A 236 -0.34 -11.11 2.82
N GLY A 237 -1.10 -11.78 1.97
CA GLY A 237 -2.07 -11.14 1.07
C GLY A 237 -3.44 -11.79 1.22
N MET A 238 -4.45 -11.19 0.61
CA MET A 238 -5.81 -11.73 0.63
C MET A 238 -6.32 -12.13 -0.75
N SER A 239 -7.11 -13.20 -0.80
CA SER A 239 -8.01 -13.46 -1.91
C SER A 239 -9.29 -12.62 -1.75
N CYS A 240 -10.22 -12.72 -2.70
CA CYS A 240 -11.50 -12.01 -2.65
C CYS A 240 -12.26 -12.19 -1.32
N GLY A 241 -12.27 -13.41 -0.76
CA GLY A 241 -12.89 -13.69 0.54
C GLY A 241 -12.20 -12.97 1.70
N GLY A 242 -10.88 -12.88 1.67
CA GLY A 242 -10.11 -12.10 2.63
C GLY A 242 -10.44 -10.62 2.53
N TYR A 243 -10.38 -10.05 1.33
CA TYR A 243 -10.68 -8.62 1.10
C TYR A 243 -12.08 -8.24 1.56
N GLY A 244 -13.07 -9.09 1.29
CA GLY A 244 -14.43 -8.90 1.82
C GLY A 244 -14.43 -8.84 3.36
N ASN A 245 -13.72 -9.76 4.03
CA ASN A 245 -13.65 -9.79 5.49
C ASN A 245 -12.91 -8.57 6.05
N TYR A 246 -11.80 -8.17 5.42
CA TYR A 246 -11.02 -7.01 5.85
C TYR A 246 -11.81 -5.72 5.70
N PHE A 247 -12.37 -5.47 4.51
CA PHE A 247 -13.14 -4.27 4.25
C PHE A 247 -14.36 -4.17 5.17
N SER A 248 -15.12 -5.24 5.36
CA SER A 248 -16.22 -5.25 6.33
C SER A 248 -15.77 -5.09 7.79
N SER A 249 -14.57 -5.56 8.15
CA SER A 249 -14.01 -5.28 9.48
C SER A 249 -13.64 -3.82 9.66
N LEU A 250 -13.15 -3.16 8.60
CA LEU A 250 -12.88 -1.73 8.59
C LEU A 250 -14.18 -0.92 8.68
N LEU A 251 -15.19 -1.23 7.87
CA LEU A 251 -16.51 -0.60 7.93
C LEU A 251 -17.11 -0.66 9.34
N LYS A 252 -16.95 -1.81 10.02
CA LYS A 252 -17.35 -1.98 11.42
C LYS A 252 -16.64 -1.03 12.39
N LEU A 253 -15.38 -0.64 12.14
CA LEU A 253 -14.68 0.38 12.97
C LEU A 253 -15.38 1.76 12.91
N PHE A 254 -16.12 2.00 11.83
CA PHE A 254 -16.85 3.23 11.57
C PHE A 254 -18.36 3.08 11.75
N GLU A 255 -18.81 1.99 12.38
CA GLU A 255 -20.23 1.70 12.65
C GLU A 255 -21.09 1.61 11.37
N ILE A 256 -20.46 1.27 10.23
CA ILE A 256 -21.13 1.02 8.98
C ILE A 256 -21.38 -0.49 8.87
N ASP A 257 -22.65 -0.88 8.78
CA ASP A 257 -22.99 -2.27 8.61
C ASP A 257 -22.81 -2.74 7.16
N SER A 258 -22.50 -4.02 6.98
CA SER A 258 -22.29 -4.63 5.66
C SER A 258 -22.61 -6.13 5.63
N LEU A 259 -22.82 -6.64 4.42
CA LEU A 259 -22.97 -8.06 4.13
C LEU A 259 -21.82 -8.52 3.24
N ASN A 260 -21.06 -9.54 3.67
CA ASN A 260 -20.17 -10.26 2.77
C ASN A 260 -20.98 -11.32 2.05
N ILE A 261 -21.05 -11.22 0.73
CA ILE A 261 -21.77 -12.18 -0.11
C ILE A 261 -20.76 -12.93 -0.98
N GLY A 262 -20.91 -14.24 -1.03
CA GLY A 262 -20.23 -15.07 -2.02
C GLY A 262 -21.16 -15.31 -3.21
N PHE A 263 -20.60 -15.48 -4.39
CA PHE A 263 -21.38 -15.86 -5.57
C PHE A 263 -20.54 -16.59 -6.62
N GLY A 264 -21.23 -17.26 -7.55
CA GLY A 264 -20.63 -17.89 -8.72
C GLY A 264 -21.06 -19.34 -8.94
N GLN A 265 -20.11 -20.21 -9.29
CA GLN A 265 -20.32 -21.62 -9.58
C GLN A 265 -19.26 -22.48 -8.87
N LEU A 266 -19.68 -23.17 -7.80
CA LEU A 266 -18.79 -24.06 -7.08
C LEU A 266 -18.32 -25.25 -7.94
N PRO A 267 -17.11 -25.78 -7.67
CA PRO A 267 -16.14 -25.29 -6.68
C PRO A 267 -15.11 -24.30 -7.26
N LEU A 268 -15.18 -23.98 -8.56
CA LEU A 268 -14.03 -23.42 -9.29
C LEU A 268 -14.15 -21.94 -9.65
N LEU A 269 -15.36 -21.38 -9.70
CA LEU A 269 -15.59 -19.99 -10.06
C LEU A 269 -16.37 -19.31 -8.96
N THR A 270 -15.66 -18.84 -7.95
CA THR A 270 -16.25 -18.14 -6.82
C THR A 270 -15.66 -16.77 -6.67
N HIS A 271 -16.49 -15.84 -6.21
CA HIS A 271 -16.05 -14.52 -5.82
C HIS A 271 -16.77 -14.07 -4.56
N VAL A 272 -16.16 -13.14 -3.83
CA VAL A 272 -16.75 -12.52 -2.64
C VAL A 272 -16.69 -11.02 -2.81
N THR A 273 -17.82 -10.36 -2.56
CA THR A 273 -17.94 -8.90 -2.57
C THR A 273 -18.65 -8.43 -1.31
N VAL A 274 -18.71 -7.11 -1.11
CA VAL A 274 -19.35 -6.50 0.06
C VAL A 274 -20.57 -5.71 -0.40
N VAL A 275 -21.67 -5.86 0.33
CA VAL A 275 -22.91 -5.12 0.10
C VAL A 275 -23.17 -4.20 1.29
N ILE A 276 -23.44 -2.93 1.04
CA ILE A 276 -23.85 -1.94 2.06
C ILE A 276 -25.38 -1.82 2.04
N PRO A 277 -26.08 -2.35 3.05
CA PRO A 277 -27.52 -2.20 3.16
C PRO A 277 -27.89 -0.80 3.69
N ILE A 278 -28.71 -0.06 2.96
CA ILE A 278 -29.23 1.26 3.39
C ILE A 278 -30.75 1.26 3.25
N ARG A 279 -31.45 1.79 4.26
CA ARG A 279 -32.91 1.91 4.22
C ARG A 279 -33.31 3.27 3.67
N GLU A 280 -33.93 3.28 2.50
CA GLU A 280 -34.37 4.48 1.79
C GLU A 280 -35.88 4.43 1.58
N ALA A 281 -36.60 5.46 2.02
CA ALA A 281 -38.06 5.53 1.93
C ALA A 281 -38.79 4.27 2.44
N GLY A 282 -38.20 3.59 3.44
CA GLY A 282 -38.76 2.38 4.05
C GLY A 282 -38.30 1.06 3.42
N THR A 283 -37.61 1.09 2.28
CA THR A 283 -37.13 -0.08 1.53
C THR A 283 -35.61 -0.23 1.65
N TRP A 284 -35.12 -1.47 1.68
CA TRP A 284 -33.69 -1.75 1.67
C TRP A 284 -33.11 -1.62 0.26
N LYS A 285 -31.99 -0.90 0.17
CA LYS A 285 -31.10 -0.80 -0.99
C LYS A 285 -29.78 -1.48 -0.64
N PHE A 286 -29.16 -2.12 -1.63
CA PHE A 286 -28.04 -3.03 -1.42
C PHE A 286 -26.90 -2.65 -2.37
N TYR A 287 -26.05 -1.71 -1.94
CA TYR A 287 -24.98 -1.16 -2.76
C TYR A 287 -23.79 -2.11 -2.80
N LEU A 288 -23.40 -2.59 -3.98
CA LEU A 288 -22.27 -3.51 -4.15
C LEU A 288 -20.96 -2.73 -4.22
N MET A 289 -19.98 -3.17 -3.43
CA MET A 289 -18.63 -2.64 -3.37
C MET A 289 -17.64 -3.79 -3.37
N ASP A 290 -16.72 -3.81 -4.32
CA ASP A 290 -15.74 -4.87 -4.43
C ASP A 290 -14.35 -4.42 -3.95
N PRO A 291 -13.93 -4.78 -2.73
CA PRO A 291 -12.61 -4.41 -2.21
C PRO A 291 -11.45 -5.12 -2.94
N THR A 292 -11.72 -6.23 -3.61
CA THR A 292 -10.71 -6.95 -4.39
C THR A 292 -10.26 -6.12 -5.58
N PHE A 293 -11.15 -5.32 -6.17
CA PHE A 293 -10.86 -4.52 -7.35
C PHE A 293 -10.94 -3.01 -7.07
N GLY A 294 -11.24 -2.60 -5.82
CA GLY A 294 -11.54 -1.21 -5.49
C GLY A 294 -12.64 -0.66 -6.39
N THR A 295 -13.69 -1.44 -6.62
CA THR A 295 -14.68 -1.18 -7.67
C THR A 295 -16.06 -0.91 -7.09
N THR A 296 -16.73 0.10 -7.65
CA THR A 296 -18.17 0.34 -7.53
C THR A 296 -18.76 0.50 -8.93
N PHE A 297 -20.09 0.55 -9.02
CA PHE A 297 -20.80 0.75 -10.28
C PHE A 297 -21.66 2.01 -10.19
N ILE A 298 -21.66 2.83 -11.22
CA ILE A 298 -22.38 4.10 -11.29
C ILE A 298 -23.36 4.06 -12.46
N ASN A 299 -24.57 4.57 -12.26
CA ASN A 299 -25.43 4.98 -13.35
C ASN A 299 -25.01 6.39 -13.81
N PRO A 300 -24.44 6.56 -15.02
CA PRO A 300 -23.93 7.83 -15.51
C PRO A 300 -25.04 8.87 -15.75
N GLU A 301 -26.29 8.47 -15.95
CA GLU A 301 -27.42 9.39 -16.12
C GLU A 301 -27.79 10.08 -14.80
N THR A 302 -27.73 9.34 -13.69
CA THR A 302 -28.10 9.85 -12.36
C THR A 302 -26.90 10.26 -11.52
N ALA A 303 -25.69 9.87 -11.93
CA ALA A 303 -24.46 9.95 -11.14
C ALA A 303 -24.56 9.26 -9.77
N GLN A 304 -25.48 8.31 -9.61
CA GLN A 304 -25.67 7.54 -8.38
C GLN A 304 -25.02 6.18 -8.49
N LEU A 305 -24.56 5.67 -7.35
CA LEU A 305 -24.12 4.27 -7.25
C LEU A 305 -25.28 3.33 -7.58
N ALA A 306 -25.00 2.34 -8.42
CA ALA A 306 -25.90 1.25 -8.71
C ALA A 306 -25.90 0.26 -7.54
N THR A 307 -27.08 -0.28 -7.22
CA THR A 307 -27.20 -1.41 -6.30
C THR A 307 -26.84 -2.72 -7.00
N LEU A 308 -26.60 -3.78 -6.22
CA LEU A 308 -26.45 -5.14 -6.73
C LEU A 308 -27.62 -5.53 -7.63
N PHE A 309 -28.83 -5.13 -7.24
CA PHE A 309 -30.05 -5.48 -7.98
C PHE A 309 -30.24 -4.64 -9.24
N ASP A 310 -29.74 -3.40 -9.27
CA ASP A 310 -29.68 -2.61 -10.51
C ASP A 310 -28.76 -3.29 -11.53
N LEU A 311 -27.61 -3.85 -11.14
CA LEU A 311 -26.73 -4.60 -12.05
C LEU A 311 -27.47 -5.76 -12.72
N ILE A 312 -28.25 -6.51 -11.93
CA ILE A 312 -29.05 -7.64 -12.42
C ILE A 312 -30.17 -7.14 -13.36
N ASP A 313 -30.89 -6.08 -12.97
CA ASP A 313 -31.99 -5.54 -13.77
C ASP A 313 -31.52 -4.97 -15.11
N PHE A 314 -30.41 -4.24 -15.11
CA PHE A 314 -29.79 -3.72 -16.33
C PHE A 314 -29.28 -4.85 -17.22
N LYS A 315 -28.66 -5.90 -16.66
CA LYS A 315 -28.27 -7.09 -17.43
C LYS A 315 -29.48 -7.78 -18.08
N ARG A 316 -30.54 -8.08 -17.31
CA ARG A 316 -31.76 -8.73 -17.83
C ARG A 316 -32.45 -7.90 -18.92
N ALA A 317 -32.32 -6.59 -18.86
CA ALA A 317 -32.83 -5.67 -19.87
C ALA A 317 -31.91 -5.53 -21.10
N GLY A 318 -30.71 -6.13 -21.11
CA GLY A 318 -29.73 -5.95 -22.17
C GLY A 318 -29.12 -4.55 -22.21
N ARG A 319 -29.00 -3.90 -21.04
CA ARG A 319 -28.58 -2.50 -20.84
C ARG A 319 -27.39 -2.38 -19.91
N LEU A 320 -26.66 -3.46 -19.62
CA LEU A 320 -25.58 -3.45 -18.62
C LEU A 320 -24.45 -2.47 -18.96
N ASP A 321 -24.24 -2.20 -20.24
CA ASP A 321 -23.31 -1.22 -20.80
C ASP A 321 -23.69 0.23 -20.49
N GLU A 322 -24.92 0.49 -20.03
CA GLU A 322 -25.33 1.80 -19.51
C GLU A 322 -24.79 2.07 -18.11
N LEU A 323 -24.29 1.06 -17.40
CA LEU A 323 -23.63 1.25 -16.11
C LEU A 323 -22.11 1.36 -16.32
N SER A 324 -21.50 2.31 -15.63
CA SER A 324 -20.06 2.51 -15.66
C SER A 324 -19.40 1.90 -14.44
N GLU A 325 -18.29 1.19 -14.65
CA GLU A 325 -17.39 0.78 -13.57
C GLU A 325 -16.62 2.01 -13.07
N GLN A 326 -16.62 2.23 -11.76
CA GLN A 326 -15.69 3.15 -11.13
C GLN A 326 -14.65 2.36 -10.35
N THR A 327 -13.42 2.37 -10.86
CA THR A 327 -12.28 1.66 -10.27
C THR A 327 -11.35 2.66 -9.60
N ILE A 328 -10.91 2.33 -8.39
CA ILE A 328 -9.81 3.03 -7.72
C ILE A 328 -8.50 2.60 -8.37
N ASP A 329 -7.57 3.54 -8.54
CA ASP A 329 -6.20 3.19 -8.94
C ASP A 329 -5.52 2.36 -7.83
N LEU A 330 -5.12 1.14 -8.20
CA LEU A 330 -4.47 0.14 -7.36
C LEU A 330 -2.98 -0.02 -7.70
N GLY A 331 -2.36 0.95 -8.38
CA GLY A 331 -0.95 0.90 -8.76
C GLY A 331 0.04 0.79 -7.58
N GLU A 332 -0.40 1.06 -6.36
CA GLU A 332 0.43 0.90 -5.16
C GLU A 332 0.28 -0.48 -4.51
N ARG A 333 -0.66 -1.30 -4.98
CA ARG A 333 -0.93 -2.62 -4.42
C ARG A 333 0.10 -3.64 -4.91
N ASP A 334 0.66 -4.41 -3.98
CA ASP A 334 1.48 -5.56 -4.28
C ASP A 334 0.68 -6.86 -4.40
N PHE A 335 1.23 -7.77 -5.18
CA PHE A 335 0.68 -9.10 -5.45
C PHE A 335 1.69 -10.13 -4.96
N LEU A 336 1.24 -10.99 -4.05
CA LEU A 336 2.09 -11.96 -3.37
C LEU A 336 1.83 -13.37 -3.89
N SER A 337 2.91 -14.12 -4.08
CA SER A 337 2.85 -15.55 -4.40
C SER A 337 4.00 -16.31 -3.75
N PRO A 338 3.81 -17.54 -3.22
CA PRO A 338 4.89 -18.35 -2.68
C PRO A 338 5.80 -18.95 -3.78
N THR A 339 5.34 -18.90 -5.04
CA THR A 339 6.03 -19.44 -6.21
C THR A 339 6.10 -18.38 -7.31
N PRO A 340 7.01 -18.55 -8.29
CA PRO A 340 7.02 -17.68 -9.46
C PRO A 340 5.67 -17.70 -10.19
N SER A 341 5.08 -16.52 -10.44
CA SER A 341 3.84 -16.39 -11.22
C SER A 341 4.14 -16.44 -12.70
N SER A 342 3.24 -17.04 -13.48
CA SER A 342 3.30 -17.06 -14.95
C SER A 342 2.41 -16.01 -15.62
N ILE A 343 1.75 -15.14 -14.85
CA ILE A 343 0.88 -14.09 -15.36
C ILE A 343 1.76 -13.01 -16.01
N PRO A 344 1.67 -12.77 -17.32
CA PRO A 344 2.60 -11.89 -18.03
C PRO A 344 2.45 -10.40 -17.69
N GLU A 345 1.28 -9.98 -17.19
CA GLU A 345 1.02 -8.60 -16.76
C GLU A 345 1.70 -8.25 -15.42
N LEU A 346 2.18 -9.25 -14.67
CA LEU A 346 2.85 -9.04 -13.40
C LEU A 346 4.34 -8.72 -13.57
N THR A 347 4.77 -7.61 -12.98
CA THR A 347 6.17 -7.19 -12.92
C THR A 347 6.78 -7.56 -11.57
N PHE A 348 7.74 -8.48 -11.57
CA PHE A 348 8.44 -8.91 -10.36
C PHE A 348 9.23 -7.76 -9.71
N GLN A 349 8.95 -7.48 -8.44
CA GLN A 349 9.60 -6.42 -7.64
C GLN A 349 10.70 -6.96 -6.71
N GLY A 350 10.61 -8.23 -6.30
CA GLY A 350 11.58 -8.83 -5.39
C GLY A 350 10.97 -9.92 -4.52
N MET A 351 11.68 -10.26 -3.44
CA MET A 351 11.21 -11.22 -2.45
C MET A 351 11.03 -10.51 -1.11
N SER A 352 9.90 -10.74 -0.44
CA SER A 352 9.64 -10.29 0.94
C SER A 352 9.01 -11.43 1.74
N SER A 353 9.50 -11.67 2.95
CA SER A 353 8.92 -12.66 3.89
C SER A 353 8.66 -14.07 3.31
N GLY A 354 9.46 -14.49 2.32
CA GLY A 354 9.32 -15.78 1.64
C GLY A 354 8.37 -15.80 0.44
N ASN A 355 7.73 -14.68 0.11
CA ASN A 355 6.89 -14.49 -1.06
C ASN A 355 7.64 -13.77 -2.19
N TYR A 356 7.27 -14.10 -3.43
CA TYR A 356 7.54 -13.30 -4.60
C TYR A 356 6.54 -12.13 -4.61
N VAL A 357 7.08 -10.91 -4.68
CA VAL A 357 6.31 -9.67 -4.74
C VAL A 357 6.24 -9.22 -6.19
N TYR A 358 5.04 -8.95 -6.67
CA TYR A 358 4.78 -8.44 -8.01
C TYR A 358 3.95 -7.16 -7.95
N HIS A 359 4.11 -6.34 -8.97
CA HIS A 359 3.27 -5.21 -9.25
C HIS A 359 2.45 -5.46 -10.53
N CYS A 360 1.20 -5.04 -10.57
CA CYS A 360 0.36 -5.08 -11.76
C CYS A 360 -0.10 -3.66 -12.12
N GLU A 361 0.38 -3.14 -13.24
CA GLU A 361 -0.10 -1.84 -13.74
C GLU A 361 -1.55 -1.97 -14.19
N ASN A 362 -2.40 -1.01 -13.86
CA ASN A 362 -3.82 -0.96 -14.27
C ASN A 362 -4.64 -2.20 -13.87
N TYR A 363 -4.38 -2.79 -12.71
CA TYR A 363 -5.22 -3.87 -12.18
C TYR A 363 -6.66 -3.37 -11.92
N SER A 364 -7.64 -4.13 -12.40
CA SER A 364 -9.08 -3.82 -12.34
C SER A 364 -9.91 -5.10 -12.37
N LEU A 365 -11.24 -4.98 -12.25
CA LEU A 365 -12.16 -6.11 -12.47
C LEU A 365 -11.95 -6.71 -13.87
N GLY A 366 -11.81 -5.89 -14.90
CA GLY A 366 -11.56 -6.34 -16.27
C GLY A 366 -10.27 -7.17 -16.40
N THR A 367 -9.17 -6.71 -15.80
CA THR A 367 -7.89 -7.45 -15.78
C THR A 367 -8.05 -8.81 -15.10
N TYR A 368 -8.76 -8.84 -13.96
CA TYR A 368 -9.06 -10.09 -13.26
C TYR A 368 -9.90 -11.06 -14.12
N LEU A 369 -11.00 -10.59 -14.70
CA LEU A 369 -11.86 -11.41 -15.55
C LEU A 369 -11.10 -11.95 -16.77
N TYR A 370 -10.18 -11.16 -17.33
CA TYR A 370 -9.30 -11.60 -18.40
C TYR A 370 -8.35 -12.74 -17.95
N TRP A 371 -7.72 -12.62 -16.78
CA TRP A 371 -6.88 -13.69 -16.22
C TRP A 371 -7.64 -15.02 -16.03
N TRP A 372 -8.93 -14.94 -15.71
CA TRP A 372 -9.80 -16.10 -15.52
C TRP A 372 -10.65 -16.47 -16.74
N SER A 373 -10.42 -15.82 -17.89
CA SER A 373 -11.25 -15.96 -19.09
C SER A 373 -11.41 -17.41 -19.56
N THR A 374 -10.36 -18.23 -19.47
CA THR A 374 -10.44 -19.65 -19.84
C THR A 374 -11.42 -20.42 -18.93
N SER A 375 -11.36 -20.20 -17.62
CA SER A 375 -12.25 -20.86 -16.66
C SER A 375 -13.69 -20.37 -16.80
N LEU A 376 -13.89 -19.06 -17.00
CA LEU A 376 -15.20 -18.45 -17.27
C LEU A 376 -15.83 -19.04 -18.53
N ASN A 377 -15.11 -19.01 -19.65
CA ASN A 377 -15.59 -19.52 -20.93
C ASN A 377 -15.92 -21.02 -20.88
N ASN A 378 -15.07 -21.82 -20.21
CA ASN A 378 -15.33 -23.26 -20.02
C ASN A 378 -16.58 -23.54 -19.18
N SER A 379 -17.01 -22.57 -18.37
CA SER A 379 -18.21 -22.66 -17.53
C SER A 379 -19.42 -21.96 -18.16
N GLY A 380 -19.29 -21.43 -19.37
CA GLY A 380 -20.39 -20.78 -20.09
C GLY A 380 -20.59 -19.30 -19.76
N TYR A 381 -19.63 -18.64 -19.12
CA TYR A 381 -19.66 -17.20 -18.82
C TYR A 381 -18.68 -16.43 -19.71
N SER A 382 -19.03 -15.21 -20.10
CA SER A 382 -18.10 -14.29 -20.76
C SER A 382 -17.04 -13.77 -19.78
N ALA A 383 -15.92 -13.28 -20.32
CA ALA A 383 -14.81 -12.71 -19.54
C ALA A 383 -14.93 -11.19 -19.41
N ASP A 384 -16.13 -10.71 -19.08
CA ASP A 384 -16.50 -9.29 -18.99
C ASP A 384 -17.54 -9.06 -17.87
N GLN A 385 -18.01 -7.82 -17.75
CA GLN A 385 -19.00 -7.42 -16.73
C GLN A 385 -20.30 -8.24 -16.83
N GLU A 386 -20.72 -8.65 -18.03
CA GLU A 386 -21.91 -9.50 -18.19
C GLU A 386 -21.69 -10.88 -17.59
N GLY A 387 -20.50 -11.47 -17.77
CA GLY A 387 -20.12 -12.73 -17.16
C GLY A 387 -20.04 -12.62 -15.63
N PHE A 388 -19.50 -11.52 -15.12
CA PHE A 388 -19.46 -11.24 -13.68
C PHE A 388 -20.87 -11.17 -13.06
N VAL A 389 -21.79 -10.41 -13.66
CA VAL A 389 -23.18 -10.34 -13.17
C VAL A 389 -23.91 -11.67 -13.37
N SER A 390 -23.58 -12.44 -14.41
CA SER A 390 -24.11 -13.80 -14.60
C SER A 390 -23.72 -14.76 -13.49
N LEU A 391 -22.51 -14.64 -12.93
CA LEU A 391 -22.10 -15.41 -11.77
C LEU A 391 -22.95 -15.08 -10.53
N ILE A 392 -23.31 -13.80 -10.34
CA ILE A 392 -24.22 -13.36 -9.27
C ILE A 392 -25.61 -13.97 -9.47
N GLU A 393 -26.14 -13.92 -10.69
CA GLU A 393 -27.46 -14.48 -11.00
C GLU A 393 -27.53 -16.00 -10.92
N ASN A 394 -26.41 -16.69 -11.14
CA ASN A 394 -26.37 -18.15 -11.08
C ASN A 394 -26.57 -18.65 -9.66
N TRP A 395 -25.77 -18.15 -8.72
CA TRP A 395 -25.84 -18.58 -7.32
C TRP A 395 -25.18 -17.54 -6.41
N VAL A 396 -25.95 -17.05 -5.43
CA VAL A 396 -25.41 -16.36 -4.26
C VAL A 396 -25.30 -17.35 -3.12
N TYR A 397 -24.11 -17.48 -2.55
CA TYR A 397 -23.89 -18.30 -1.36
C TYR A 397 -23.28 -17.44 -0.27
N ASN A 398 -23.71 -17.66 0.97
CA ASN A 398 -23.39 -16.79 2.10
C ASN A 398 -23.92 -15.34 1.97
N ALA A 399 -24.35 -14.82 3.11
CA ALA A 399 -24.63 -13.41 3.33
C ALA A 399 -24.24 -13.13 4.79
N LEU A 400 -22.94 -13.01 5.05
CA LEU A 400 -22.39 -12.90 6.40
C LEU A 400 -22.54 -11.45 6.88
N MET A 401 -23.12 -11.28 8.07
CA MET A 401 -23.36 -9.95 8.63
C MET A 401 -22.11 -9.42 9.34
N TYR A 402 -21.75 -8.19 9.03
CA TYR A 402 -20.78 -7.40 9.76
C TYR A 402 -21.47 -6.13 10.22
N GLY A 403 -21.40 -5.85 11.51
CA GLY A 403 -22.17 -4.77 12.10
C GLY A 403 -22.61 -5.07 13.52
N ASN A 404 -23.17 -4.05 14.18
CA ASN A 404 -23.66 -4.16 15.56
C ASN A 404 -25.14 -3.79 15.68
N GLN A 405 -25.82 -3.43 14.57
CA GLN A 405 -27.21 -3.00 14.62
C GLN A 405 -28.18 -4.19 14.57
N THR A 406 -29.25 -4.12 15.36
CA THR A 406 -30.36 -5.09 15.32
C THR A 406 -31.04 -5.13 13.95
N THR A 407 -30.97 -4.04 13.19
CA THR A 407 -31.46 -3.90 11.81
C THR A 407 -30.74 -4.82 10.82
N MET A 408 -29.54 -5.33 11.14
CA MET A 408 -28.80 -6.18 10.21
C MET A 408 -29.45 -7.53 9.95
N ALA A 409 -30.15 -8.10 10.94
CA ALA A 409 -30.94 -9.30 10.74
C ALA A 409 -32.11 -9.05 9.76
N GLU A 410 -32.73 -7.88 9.84
CA GLU A 410 -33.79 -7.45 8.93
C GLU A 410 -33.22 -7.21 7.52
N ALA A 411 -32.11 -6.48 7.40
CA ALA A 411 -31.45 -6.19 6.14
C ALA A 411 -31.01 -7.47 5.41
N ARG A 412 -30.39 -8.42 6.13
CA ARG A 412 -30.03 -9.73 5.59
C ARG A 412 -31.25 -10.52 5.13
N THR A 413 -32.33 -10.51 5.91
CA THR A 413 -33.56 -11.20 5.53
C THR A 413 -34.16 -10.58 4.26
N ALA A 414 -34.18 -9.25 4.18
CA ALA A 414 -34.63 -8.55 2.98
C ALA A 414 -33.75 -8.86 1.76
N PHE A 415 -32.43 -8.94 1.94
CA PHE A 415 -31.49 -9.31 0.87
C PHE A 415 -31.80 -10.73 0.32
N ILE A 416 -31.91 -11.72 1.21
CA ILE A 416 -32.18 -13.10 0.82
C ILE A 416 -33.53 -13.23 0.12
N ASN A 417 -34.55 -12.52 0.62
CA ASN A 417 -35.87 -12.49 -0.01
C ASN A 417 -35.80 -11.90 -1.41
N GLU A 418 -35.05 -10.81 -1.61
CA GLU A 418 -34.89 -10.18 -2.92
C GLU A 418 -34.13 -11.08 -3.91
N VAL A 419 -33.05 -11.73 -3.47
CA VAL A 419 -32.34 -12.77 -4.25
C VAL A 419 -33.31 -13.88 -4.67
N THR A 420 -34.09 -14.41 -3.73
CA THR A 420 -35.04 -15.50 -3.99
C THR A 420 -36.17 -15.08 -4.92
N ASN A 421 -36.74 -13.89 -4.72
CA ASN A 421 -37.82 -13.34 -5.56
C ASN A 421 -37.38 -13.14 -7.02
N ARG A 422 -36.09 -12.89 -7.24
CA ARG A 422 -35.49 -12.75 -8.57
C ARG A 422 -35.18 -14.10 -9.23
N GLY A 423 -35.46 -15.22 -8.56
CA GLY A 423 -35.20 -16.57 -9.05
C GLY A 423 -33.74 -16.98 -8.98
N ILE A 424 -32.92 -16.26 -8.20
CA ILE A 424 -31.51 -16.55 -8.01
C ILE A 424 -31.38 -17.60 -6.91
N THR A 425 -30.57 -18.64 -7.14
CA THR A 425 -30.33 -19.67 -6.14
C THR A 425 -29.62 -19.04 -4.94
N PHE A 426 -30.11 -19.30 -3.72
CA PHE A 426 -29.43 -18.96 -2.48
C PHE A 426 -29.09 -20.23 -1.71
N GLY A 427 -27.83 -20.38 -1.29
CA GLY A 427 -27.34 -21.57 -0.58
C GLY A 427 -26.28 -21.24 0.48
N TYR A 428 -26.03 -22.22 1.37
CA TYR A 428 -24.94 -22.19 2.33
C TYR A 428 -23.81 -23.12 1.91
#